data_AF-A0A4S8KP10-F1
#
_entry.id   AF-A0A4S8KP10-F1
#
_cell.length_a   1.000
_cell.length_b   1.000
_cell.length_c   1.000
_cell.angle_alpha   90.00
_cell.angle_beta   90.00
_cell.angle_gamma   90.00
#
_symmetry.space_group_name_H-M   'P 1'
#
loop_
_entity.id
_entity.type
_entity.pdbx_description
1 polymer ?
#
loop_
_entity_poly.entity_id
_entity_poly.type
_entity_poly.pdbx_seq_one_letter_code
_entity_poly.pdbx_strand_id
1 'polypeptide(L)'
;MPSFYYLLFCPSVRRILAAPLTRHENSGSIYTLRLGYSYTFKIGQTKRPFCTRFAEHCRRCPSNGYSAERNLKCRYAKKTEQLVHALLREMGMQRTPTPCNDCGTRHREFFHLPPGFDDDCIDDLLVFVKSVVEYLY
;
A
#
# COMPACT_ATOMS: atom_id res chain seq x y z
N MET A 1 13.87 4.63 -13.07
CA MET A 1 13.48 4.13 -11.73
C MET A 1 14.55 3.16 -11.26
N PRO A 2 15.08 3.27 -10.03
CA PRO A 2 15.96 2.22 -9.49
C PRO A 2 15.19 0.89 -9.53
N SER A 3 15.84 -0.17 -10.01
CA SER A 3 15.22 -1.51 -10.05
C SER A 3 14.79 -1.90 -8.62
N PHE A 4 13.52 -2.32 -8.46
CA PHE A 4 12.95 -2.67 -7.15
C PHE A 4 13.79 -3.71 -6.39
N TYR A 5 14.58 -4.51 -7.11
CA TYR A 5 15.52 -5.47 -6.57
C TYR A 5 16.61 -4.84 -5.70
N TYR A 6 17.12 -3.64 -6.05
CA TYR A 6 18.14 -2.97 -5.23
C TYR A 6 17.59 -2.53 -3.87
N LEU A 7 16.30 -2.19 -3.82
CA LEU A 7 15.64 -1.78 -2.58
C LEU A 7 15.41 -2.96 -1.62
N LEU A 8 15.48 -4.21 -2.10
CA LEU A 8 15.47 -5.39 -1.23
C LEU A 8 16.70 -5.47 -0.32
N PHE A 9 17.78 -4.76 -0.65
CA PHE A 9 19.00 -4.68 0.16
C PHE A 9 18.94 -3.58 1.23
N CYS A 10 17.94 -2.70 1.20
CA CYS A 10 17.77 -1.67 2.22
C CYS A 10 17.57 -2.30 3.62
N PRO A 11 18.22 -1.78 4.68
CA PRO A 11 18.11 -2.35 6.02
C PRO A 11 16.67 -2.43 6.55
N SER A 12 15.84 -1.43 6.23
CA SER A 12 14.43 -1.37 6.62
C SER A 12 13.60 -2.48 5.96
N VAL A 13 13.84 -2.72 4.67
CA VAL A 13 13.20 -3.77 3.87
C VAL A 13 13.64 -5.15 4.34
N ARG A 14 14.95 -5.35 4.53
CA ARG A 14 15.51 -6.61 5.07
C ARG A 14 14.91 -6.95 6.42
N ARG A 15 14.72 -5.96 7.30
CA ARG A 15 14.10 -6.18 8.62
C ARG A 15 12.66 -6.69 8.51
N ILE A 16 11.88 -6.18 7.56
CA ILE A 16 10.50 -6.64 7.31
C ILE A 16 10.50 -8.06 6.73
N LEU A 17 11.41 -8.32 5.77
CA LEU A 17 11.57 -9.63 5.16
C LEU A 17 12.11 -10.69 6.13
N ALA A 18 12.87 -10.31 7.16
CA ALA A 18 13.37 -11.23 8.18
C ALA A 18 12.42 -11.42 9.38
N ALA A 19 11.42 -10.54 9.54
CA ALA A 19 10.46 -10.65 10.62
C ALA A 19 9.64 -11.94 10.47
N PRO A 20 9.45 -12.74 11.54
CA PRO A 20 8.69 -13.98 11.45
C PRO A 20 7.25 -13.70 11.03
N LEU A 21 6.61 -14.69 10.39
CA LEU A 21 5.21 -14.53 10.07
C LEU A 21 4.39 -14.47 11.36
N THR A 22 3.59 -13.41 11.54
CA THR A 22 2.66 -13.36 12.68
C THR A 22 1.45 -14.24 12.38
N ARG A 23 0.88 -14.88 13.41
CA ARG A 23 -0.31 -15.78 13.31
C ARG A 23 -1.54 -15.16 12.63
N HIS A 24 -1.51 -13.85 12.36
CA HIS A 24 -2.55 -13.07 11.70
C HIS A 24 -2.20 -12.62 10.27
N GLU A 25 -1.05 -12.99 9.71
CA GLU A 25 -0.67 -12.76 8.30
C GLU A 25 -1.35 -13.75 7.35
N ASN A 26 -2.67 -13.83 7.47
CA ASN A 26 -3.50 -14.70 6.65
C ASN A 26 -3.85 -14.04 5.32
N SER A 27 -4.30 -14.88 4.40
CA SER A 27 -4.84 -14.53 3.10
C SER A 27 -5.80 -13.36 3.17
N GLY A 28 -5.67 -12.47 2.19
CA GLY A 28 -6.47 -11.27 2.07
C GLY A 28 -6.23 -10.63 0.72
N SER A 29 -6.47 -9.34 0.62
CA SER A 29 -6.13 -8.55 -0.56
C SER A 29 -5.38 -7.29 -0.15
N ILE A 30 -4.38 -6.93 -0.94
CA ILE A 30 -3.81 -5.59 -0.94
C ILE A 30 -4.57 -4.75 -1.97
N TYR A 31 -4.86 -3.51 -1.64
CA TYR A 31 -5.62 -2.61 -2.51
C TYR A 31 -5.03 -1.22 -2.51
N THR A 32 -5.37 -0.48 -3.57
CA THR A 32 -5.03 0.92 -3.74
C THR A 32 -6.27 1.74 -4.03
N LEU A 33 -6.40 2.87 -3.34
CA LEU A 33 -7.41 3.88 -3.62
C LEU A 33 -6.71 5.17 -3.99
N ARG A 34 -7.12 5.82 -5.06
CA ARG A 34 -6.67 7.18 -5.38
C ARG A 34 -7.61 8.19 -4.72
N LEU A 35 -7.06 9.31 -4.26
CA LEU A 35 -7.82 10.40 -3.65
C LEU A 35 -8.12 11.46 -4.71
N GLY A 36 -9.37 11.53 -5.17
CA GLY A 36 -9.81 12.45 -6.21
C GLY A 36 -8.94 12.36 -7.47
N TYR A 37 -8.64 13.51 -8.08
CA TYR A 37 -7.72 13.63 -9.22
C TYR A 37 -6.27 13.87 -8.81
N SER A 38 -5.91 13.63 -7.54
CA SER A 38 -4.54 13.84 -7.06
C SER A 38 -3.68 12.59 -7.29
N TYR A 39 -2.36 12.78 -7.32
CA TYR A 39 -1.39 11.67 -7.28
C TYR A 39 -1.20 11.13 -5.86
N THR A 40 -2.25 11.12 -5.05
CA THR A 40 -2.23 10.59 -3.68
C THR A 40 -2.95 9.26 -3.66
N PHE A 41 -2.24 8.24 -3.23
CA PHE A 41 -2.74 6.88 -3.17
C PHE A 41 -2.73 6.37 -1.74
N LYS A 42 -3.87 5.81 -1.33
CA LYS A 42 -3.98 4.97 -0.16
C LYS A 42 -3.58 3.56 -0.54
N ILE A 43 -2.65 2.97 0.20
CA ILE A 43 -2.27 1.56 0.03
C ILE A 43 -2.59 0.82 1.31
N GLY A 44 -3.48 -0.17 1.23
CA GLY A 44 -3.92 -0.90 2.41
C GLY A 44 -4.16 -2.37 2.15
N GLN A 45 -4.32 -3.15 3.22
CA GLN A 45 -4.80 -4.54 3.13
C GLN A 45 -6.18 -4.73 3.75
N THR A 46 -6.87 -5.77 3.30
CA THR A 46 -8.13 -6.22 3.90
C THR A 46 -8.26 -7.75 3.84
N LYS A 47 -8.81 -8.33 4.90
CA LYS A 47 -9.33 -9.72 4.91
C LYS A 47 -10.80 -9.80 4.53
N ARG A 48 -11.51 -8.68 4.64
CA ARG A 48 -12.92 -8.54 4.28
C ARG A 48 -13.05 -8.25 2.79
N PRO A 49 -14.23 -8.50 2.19
CA PRO A 49 -14.49 -8.12 0.81
C PRO A 49 -14.09 -6.65 0.54
N PHE A 50 -13.40 -6.43 -0.57
CA PHE A 50 -12.86 -5.11 -0.93
C PHE A 50 -13.96 -4.05 -1.01
N CYS A 51 -15.11 -4.38 -1.59
CA CYS A 51 -16.27 -3.48 -1.68
C CYS A 51 -16.73 -2.96 -0.31
N THR A 52 -16.76 -3.83 0.71
CA THR A 52 -17.11 -3.44 2.09
C THR A 52 -16.08 -2.46 2.64
N ARG A 53 -14.79 -2.74 2.45
CA ARG A 53 -13.70 -1.88 2.94
C ARG A 53 -13.67 -0.54 2.22
N PHE A 54 -13.92 -0.53 0.91
CA PHE A 54 -14.05 0.69 0.12
C PHE A 54 -15.20 1.56 0.61
N ALA A 55 -16.39 0.98 0.79
CA ALA A 55 -17.55 1.70 1.31
C ALA A 55 -17.35 2.24 2.74
N GLU A 56 -16.56 1.57 3.58
CA GLU A 56 -16.15 2.11 4.89
C GLU A 56 -15.28 3.37 4.75
N HIS A 57 -14.32 3.37 3.81
CA HIS A 57 -13.47 4.55 3.59
C HIS A 57 -14.28 5.73 3.05
N CYS A 58 -15.15 5.51 2.07
CA CYS A 58 -16.01 6.57 1.53
C CYS A 58 -16.95 7.15 2.60
N ARG A 59 -17.44 6.33 3.53
CA ARG A 59 -18.26 6.81 4.66
C ARG A 59 -17.47 7.55 5.72
N ARG A 60 -16.25 7.07 6.04
CA ARG A 60 -15.43 7.65 7.11
C ARG A 60 -14.77 8.96 6.69
N CYS A 61 -14.33 9.07 5.44
CA CYS A 61 -13.70 10.27 4.90
C CYS A 61 -14.29 10.63 3.52
N PRO A 62 -15.54 11.14 3.47
CA PRO A 62 -16.21 11.47 2.21
C PRO A 62 -15.50 12.59 1.42
N SER A 63 -14.78 13.52 2.07
CA SER A 63 -14.11 14.64 1.38
C SER A 63 -12.95 14.20 0.49
N ASN A 64 -12.43 12.99 0.70
CA ASN A 64 -11.26 12.48 -0.01
C ASN A 64 -11.57 12.02 -1.44
N GLY A 65 -12.84 11.82 -1.81
CA GLY A 65 -13.25 11.47 -3.17
C GLY A 65 -12.57 10.20 -3.70
N TYR A 66 -12.60 9.11 -2.94
CA TYR A 66 -11.84 7.90 -3.30
C TYR A 66 -12.32 7.25 -4.60
N SER A 67 -11.38 6.90 -5.48
CA SER A 67 -11.57 5.92 -6.57
C SER A 67 -10.81 4.63 -6.25
N ALA A 68 -11.40 3.49 -6.63
CA ALA A 68 -10.77 2.19 -6.49
C ALA A 68 -9.89 1.90 -7.71
N GLU A 69 -8.59 1.68 -7.50
CA GLU A 69 -7.63 1.48 -8.59
C GLU A 69 -7.25 0.00 -8.73
N ARG A 70 -6.75 -0.62 -7.65
CA ARG A 70 -6.38 -2.04 -7.64
C ARG A 70 -6.82 -2.78 -6.40
N ASN A 71 -7.03 -4.09 -6.58
CA ASN A 71 -7.30 -5.05 -5.53
C ASN A 71 -6.70 -6.41 -5.92
N LEU A 72 -5.65 -6.82 -5.21
CA LEU A 72 -4.83 -8.00 -5.52
C LEU A 72 -4.85 -8.99 -4.36
N LYS A 73 -5.32 -10.22 -4.61
CA LYS A 73 -5.33 -11.29 -3.61
C LYS A 73 -3.90 -11.69 -3.24
N CYS A 74 -3.61 -11.77 -1.96
CA CYS A 74 -2.29 -12.10 -1.41
C CYS A 74 -2.41 -13.14 -0.31
N ARG A 75 -1.52 -14.14 -0.30
CA ARG A 75 -1.40 -15.10 0.82
C ARG A 75 -0.95 -14.42 2.11
N TYR A 76 -0.06 -13.43 1.98
CA TYR A 76 0.54 -12.71 3.11
C TYR A 76 0.25 -11.19 3.04
N ALA A 77 -1.02 -10.81 2.89
CA ALA A 77 -1.43 -9.44 2.55
C ALA A 77 -0.85 -8.34 3.46
N LYS A 78 -0.76 -8.60 4.77
CA LYS A 78 -0.18 -7.65 5.73
C LYS A 78 1.34 -7.48 5.54
N LYS A 79 2.07 -8.57 5.29
CA LYS A 79 3.51 -8.48 5.01
C LYS A 79 3.77 -7.80 3.67
N THR A 80 2.95 -8.10 2.67
CA THR A 80 2.96 -7.42 1.37
C THR A 80 2.73 -5.91 1.55
N GLU A 81 1.71 -5.48 2.30
CA GLU A 81 1.44 -4.05 2.58
C GLU A 81 2.64 -3.38 3.26
N GLN A 82 3.18 -3.99 4.31
CA GLN A 82 4.34 -3.47 5.04
C GLN A 82 5.55 -3.28 4.14
N LEU A 83 5.81 -4.24 3.26
CA LEU A 83 6.92 -4.19 2.32
C LEU A 83 6.71 -3.12 1.25
N VAL A 84 5.50 -2.99 0.68
CA VAL A 84 5.16 -1.88 -0.24
C VAL A 84 5.39 -0.53 0.44
N HIS A 85 4.87 -0.34 1.65
CA HIS A 85 5.06 0.90 2.41
C HIS A 85 6.53 1.20 2.69
N ALA A 86 7.35 0.18 2.96
CA ALA A 86 8.78 0.37 3.17
C ALA A 86 9.48 0.77 1.89
N LEU A 87 9.23 0.08 0.78
CA LEU A 87 9.83 0.41 -0.52
C LEU A 87 9.48 1.83 -0.96
N LEU A 88 8.23 2.26 -0.81
CA LEU A 88 7.84 3.63 -1.12
C LEU A 88 8.59 4.67 -0.27
N ARG A 89 8.82 4.38 1.01
CA ARG A 89 9.63 5.26 1.87
C ARG A 89 11.09 5.29 1.44
N GLU A 90 11.68 4.14 1.10
CA GLU A 90 13.06 4.06 0.61
C GLU A 90 13.22 4.79 -0.74
N MET A 91 12.19 4.79 -1.58
CA MET A 91 12.13 5.60 -2.80
C MET A 91 11.90 7.09 -2.54
N GLY A 92 11.79 7.52 -1.28
CA GLY A 92 11.58 8.92 -0.91
C GLY A 92 10.15 9.43 -1.08
N MET A 93 9.17 8.54 -1.27
CA MET A 93 7.78 8.94 -1.46
C MET A 93 7.23 9.57 -0.19
N GLN A 94 6.65 10.76 -0.33
CA GLN A 94 6.12 11.51 0.80
C GLN A 94 4.78 10.93 1.24
N ARG A 95 4.56 10.90 2.56
CA ARG A 95 3.24 10.59 3.12
C ARG A 95 2.47 11.86 3.40
N THR A 96 1.14 11.78 3.43
CA THR A 96 0.32 12.96 3.75
C THR A 96 0.67 13.49 5.14
N PRO A 97 1.22 14.72 5.25
CA PRO A 97 1.73 15.24 6.51
C PRO A 97 0.61 15.76 7.43
N THR A 98 -0.52 16.16 6.82
CA THR A 98 -1.65 16.76 7.52
C THR A 98 -2.68 15.71 7.96
N PRO A 99 -3.34 15.92 9.11
CA PRO A 99 -4.51 15.12 9.49
C PRO A 99 -5.64 15.25 8.46
N CYS A 100 -6.42 14.19 8.28
CA CYS A 100 -7.62 14.23 7.45
C CYS A 100 -8.68 15.16 8.06
N ASN A 101 -9.30 15.99 7.23
CA ASN A 101 -10.33 16.93 7.65
C ASN A 101 -11.58 16.23 8.19
N ASP A 102 -11.94 15.06 7.65
CA ASP A 102 -13.15 14.35 8.06
C ASP A 102 -12.98 13.59 9.38
N CYS A 103 -11.86 12.89 9.55
CA CYS A 103 -11.68 11.95 10.67
C CYS A 103 -10.57 12.34 11.66
N GLY A 104 -9.90 13.48 11.46
CA GLY A 104 -8.82 14.00 12.30
C GLY A 104 -7.56 13.13 12.38
N THR A 105 -7.52 12.00 11.67
CA THR A 105 -6.43 11.03 11.74
C THR A 105 -5.34 11.35 10.71
N ARG A 106 -4.07 11.18 11.09
CA ARG A 106 -2.96 11.19 10.13
C ARG A 106 -2.86 9.84 9.43
N HIS A 107 -3.32 9.76 8.19
CA HIS A 107 -3.26 8.54 7.38
C HIS A 107 -1.82 8.27 6.91
N ARG A 108 -1.13 7.40 7.64
CA ARG A 108 0.25 6.99 7.32
C ARG A 108 0.31 6.06 6.10
N GLU A 109 -0.84 5.58 5.68
CA GLU A 109 -1.04 4.73 4.51
C GLU A 109 -1.28 5.52 3.21
N PHE A 110 -1.29 6.86 3.27
CA PHE A 110 -1.39 7.73 2.08
C PHE A 110 0.01 8.14 1.61
N PHE A 111 0.26 7.95 0.32
CA PHE A 111 1.51 8.31 -0.34
C PHE A 111 1.24 9.26 -1.50
N HIS A 112 2.00 10.35 -1.56
CA HIS A 112 2.08 11.23 -2.71
C HIS A 112 3.10 10.68 -3.68
N LEU A 113 2.64 10.24 -4.83
CA LEU A 113 3.46 9.68 -5.89
C LEU A 113 3.69 10.76 -6.97
N PRO A 114 4.84 10.75 -7.67
CA PRO A 114 5.09 11.72 -8.72
C PRO A 114 4.18 11.46 -9.93
N PRO A 115 3.92 12.45 -10.79
CA PRO A 115 3.04 12.30 -11.96
C PRO A 115 3.41 11.18 -12.94
N GLY A 116 4.70 10.80 -13.00
CA GLY A 116 5.19 9.68 -13.81
C GLY A 116 5.14 8.32 -13.10
N PHE A 117 4.54 8.25 -11.91
CA PHE A 117 4.23 7.02 -11.20
C PHE A 117 2.74 6.77 -11.40
N ASP A 118 2.42 6.34 -12.61
CA ASP A 118 1.06 6.05 -13.04
C ASP A 118 0.51 4.78 -12.38
N ASP A 119 -0.73 4.43 -12.75
CA ASP A 119 -1.40 3.25 -12.21
C ASP A 119 -0.67 1.95 -12.54
N ASP A 120 0.01 1.90 -13.69
CA ASP A 120 0.81 0.75 -14.11
C ASP A 120 2.04 0.58 -13.20
N CYS A 121 2.75 1.67 -12.88
CA CYS A 121 3.88 1.65 -11.95
C CYS A 121 3.49 1.16 -10.54
N ILE A 122 2.30 1.55 -10.06
CA ILE A 122 1.79 1.08 -8.77
C ILE A 122 1.45 -0.41 -8.87
N ASP A 123 0.77 -0.83 -9.92
CA ASP A 123 0.39 -2.23 -10.12
C ASP A 123 1.62 -3.13 -10.19
N ASP A 124 2.62 -2.75 -10.97
CA ASP A 124 3.91 -3.43 -11.08
C ASP A 124 4.60 -3.56 -9.71
N LEU A 125 4.59 -2.50 -8.90
CA LEU A 125 5.12 -2.55 -7.53
C LEU A 125 4.34 -3.55 -6.66
N LEU A 126 3.01 -3.54 -6.71
CA LEU A 126 2.20 -4.48 -5.92
C LEU A 126 2.44 -5.93 -6.33
N VAL A 127 2.49 -6.19 -7.64
CA VAL A 127 2.74 -7.52 -8.22
C VAL A 127 4.15 -8.00 -7.87
N PHE A 128 5.16 -7.14 -8.00
CA PHE A 128 6.54 -7.43 -7.61
C PHE A 128 6.63 -7.80 -6.13
N VAL A 129 6.09 -6.95 -5.24
CA VAL A 129 6.16 -7.16 -3.80
C VAL A 129 5.39 -8.42 -3.38
N LYS A 130 4.21 -8.65 -3.96
CA LYS A 130 3.47 -9.90 -3.76
C LYS A 130 4.34 -11.10 -4.12
N SER A 131 4.98 -11.08 -5.29
CA SER A 131 5.78 -12.19 -5.79
C SER A 131 7.00 -12.46 -4.89
N VAL A 132 7.69 -11.42 -4.43
CA VAL A 132 8.81 -11.55 -3.48
C VAL A 132 8.34 -12.17 -2.16
N VAL A 133 7.25 -11.68 -1.58
CA VAL A 133 6.76 -12.19 -0.29
C VAL A 133 6.28 -13.63 -0.41
N GLU A 134 5.53 -13.99 -1.46
CA GLU A 134 5.03 -15.36 -1.65
C GLU A 134 6.09 -16.35 -2.14
N TYR A 135 7.25 -15.88 -2.58
CA TYR A 135 8.39 -16.74 -2.88
C TYR A 135 9.17 -17.11 -1.62
N LEU A 136 9.30 -16.15 -0.69
CA LEU A 136 10.07 -16.33 0.56
C LEU A 136 9.29 -17.07 1.66
N TYR A 137 7.97 -17.16 1.53
CA TYR A 137 7.04 -17.67 2.54
C TYR A 137 5.96 -18.52 1.89
#